data_AF-A0A6N7HLR2-F1
#
_entry.id   AF-A0A6N7HLR2-F1
#
_cell.length_a   1.000
_cell.length_b   1.000
_cell.length_c   1.000
_cell.angle_alpha   90.00
_cell.angle_beta   90.00
_cell.angle_gamma   90.00
#
_symmetry.space_group_name_H-M   'P 1'
#
loop_
_entity.id
_entity.type
_entity.pdbx_description
1 polymer ?
#
loop_
_entity_poly.entity_id
_entity_poly.type
_entity_poly.pdbx_seq_one_letter_code
_entity_poly.pdbx_strand_id
1 'polypeptide(L)'
;MAEGSGEPDVRPEDVIVVVRHPFGDVEVTLATWMAVGPGPRPLVRPVAARSRRSGEPLPLTVIPPRYRNDEQSRAAVRQGILVDPWAGSPGLDDPAVDGG
;
A
#
# COMPACT_ATOMS: atom_id res chain seq x y z
N MET A 1 -23.01 -13.44 -16.60
CA MET A 1 -22.18 -13.71 -15.42
C MET A 1 -21.17 -12.57 -15.34
N ALA A 2 -21.49 -11.47 -14.67
CA ALA A 2 -20.57 -10.35 -14.46
C ALA A 2 -20.20 -10.37 -12.99
N GLU A 3 -18.93 -10.68 -12.71
CA GLU A 3 -18.38 -10.81 -11.37
C GLU A 3 -18.50 -9.48 -10.64
N GLY A 4 -19.36 -9.45 -9.62
CA GLY A 4 -19.37 -8.38 -8.63
C GLY A 4 -18.03 -8.41 -7.93
N SER A 5 -17.11 -7.57 -8.40
CA SER A 5 -15.93 -7.18 -7.63
C SER A 5 -16.48 -6.49 -6.40
N GLY A 6 -16.55 -7.24 -5.29
CA GLY A 6 -16.86 -6.72 -3.96
C GLY A 6 -15.76 -5.75 -3.56
N GLU A 7 -15.78 -4.57 -4.14
CA GLU A 7 -15.07 -3.42 -3.64
C GLU A 7 -15.65 -3.22 -2.23
N PRO A 8 -14.86 -3.43 -1.17
CA PRO A 8 -15.39 -3.28 0.17
C PRO A 8 -15.97 -1.87 0.26
N ASP A 9 -17.18 -1.73 0.81
CA ASP A 9 -17.83 -0.45 1.13
C ASP A 9 -17.08 0.32 2.24
N VAL A 10 -15.77 0.14 2.30
CA VAL A 10 -14.85 0.68 3.27
C VAL A 10 -13.96 1.65 2.50
N ARG A 11 -14.20 2.93 2.74
CA ARG A 11 -13.45 4.00 2.08
C ARG A 11 -11.99 3.97 2.52
N PRO A 12 -11.01 4.15 1.62
CA PRO A 12 -9.58 4.12 1.98
C PRO A 12 -9.18 5.13 3.08
N GLU A 13 -9.89 6.25 3.21
CA GLU A 13 -9.69 7.24 4.27
C GLU A 13 -10.17 6.79 5.66
N ASP A 14 -11.06 5.79 5.69
CA ASP A 14 -11.65 5.19 6.90
C ASP A 14 -10.91 3.92 7.35
N VAL A 15 -9.86 3.50 6.65
CA VAL A 15 -9.02 2.36 7.03
C VAL A 15 -7.66 2.86 7.51
N ILE A 16 -7.26 2.45 8.71
CA ILE A 16 -5.87 2.58 9.18
C ILE A 16 -5.14 1.29 8.83
N VAL A 17 -4.00 1.41 8.18
CA VAL A 17 -3.07 0.30 7.93
C VAL A 17 -1.86 0.45 8.85
N VAL A 18 -1.49 -0.64 9.50
CA VAL A 18 -0.25 -0.75 10.26
C VAL A 18 0.79 -1.29 9.30
N VAL A 19 1.80 -0.47 9.02
CA VAL A 19 2.89 -0.78 8.10
C VAL A 19 4.10 -1.19 8.92
N ARG A 20 4.59 -2.40 8.69
CA ARG A 20 5.85 -2.85 9.27
C ARG A 20 7.02 -2.20 8.57
N HIS A 21 7.86 -1.52 9.35
CA HIS A 21 9.10 -0.92 8.89
C HIS A 21 10.26 -1.40 9.78
N PRO A 22 11.51 -1.51 9.26
CA PRO A 22 12.64 -2.08 10.02
C PRO A 22 12.96 -1.34 11.33
N PHE A 23 12.56 -0.07 11.43
CA PHE A 23 12.82 0.80 12.57
C PHE A 23 11.59 0.99 13.48
N GLY A 24 10.50 0.26 13.24
CA GLY A 24 9.25 0.35 14.00
C GLY A 24 8.01 0.21 13.10
N ASP A 25 6.87 -0.10 13.69
CA ASP A 25 5.61 -0.12 12.95
C ASP A 25 5.02 1.31 12.85
N VAL A 26 4.42 1.66 11.72
CA VAL A 26 3.82 2.98 11.48
C VAL A 26 2.35 2.84 11.11
N GLU A 27 1.50 3.68 11.66
CA GLU A 27 0.08 3.73 11.31
C GLU A 27 -0.20 4.86 10.32
N VAL A 28 -0.80 4.54 9.17
CA VAL A 28 -1.24 5.51 8.17
C VAL A 28 -2.62 5.13 7.65
N THR A 29 -3.34 6.04 7.01
CA THR A 29 -4.59 5.66 6.31
C THR A 29 -4.26 4.82 5.08
N LEU A 30 -5.20 3.97 4.65
CA LEU A 30 -5.07 3.23 3.39
C LEU A 30 -4.97 4.20 2.21
N ALA A 31 -5.70 5.32 2.23
CA ALA A 31 -5.58 6.39 1.24
C ALA A 31 -4.14 6.93 1.14
N THR A 32 -3.51 7.28 2.27
CA THR A 32 -2.13 7.76 2.30
C THR A 32 -1.15 6.69 1.84
N TRP A 33 -1.36 5.44 2.26
CA TRP A 33 -0.54 4.31 1.83
C TRP A 33 -0.60 4.09 0.31
N MET A 34 -1.80 4.14 -0.27
CA MET A 34 -1.98 4.00 -1.72
C MET A 34 -1.32 5.15 -2.50
N ALA A 35 -1.34 6.36 -1.95
CA ALA A 35 -0.75 7.54 -2.57
C ALA A 35 0.79 7.57 -2.50
N VAL A 36 1.38 7.09 -1.39
CA VAL A 36 2.80 7.32 -1.09
C VAL A 36 3.63 6.05 -0.96
N GLY A 37 3.05 5.01 -0.35
CA GLY A 37 3.80 3.85 0.14
C GLY A 37 4.22 2.89 -0.96
N PRO A 38 4.92 1.80 -0.63
CA PRO A 38 6.27 1.86 -0.12
C PRO A 38 7.30 2.49 -1.08
N GLY A 39 6.95 2.81 -2.33
CA GLY A 39 7.93 3.17 -3.35
C GLY A 39 9.04 2.11 -3.49
N PRO A 40 10.32 2.48 -3.59
CA PRO A 40 11.43 1.52 -3.79
C PRO A 40 11.80 0.70 -2.54
N ARG A 41 10.96 0.65 -1.48
CA ARG A 41 11.29 0.04 -0.17
C ARG A 41 10.68 -1.36 -0.04
N PRO A 42 11.40 -2.44 -0.39
CA PRO A 42 10.82 -3.78 -0.48
C PRO A 42 10.51 -4.44 0.87
N LEU A 43 11.01 -3.88 1.97
CA LEU A 43 10.82 -4.40 3.34
C LEU A 43 9.61 -3.81 4.05
N VAL A 44 8.96 -2.82 3.44
CA VAL A 44 7.89 -2.03 4.06
C VAL A 44 6.55 -2.54 3.56
N ARG A 45 5.74 -3.12 4.44
CA ARG A 45 4.44 -3.69 4.04
C ARG A 45 3.38 -3.54 5.12
N PRO A 46 2.09 -3.43 4.76
CA PRO A 46 1.00 -3.55 5.72
C PRO A 46 1.00 -4.93 6.39
N VAL A 47 0.83 -4.94 7.71
CA VAL A 47 0.75 -6.16 8.53
C VAL A 47 -0.56 -6.27 9.30
N ALA A 48 -1.28 -5.15 9.49
CA ALA A 48 -2.63 -5.13 10.01
C ALA A 48 -3.44 -4.00 9.36
N ALA A 49 -4.76 -4.14 9.40
CA ALA A 49 -5.69 -3.08 9.05
C ALA A 49 -6.75 -2.96 10.15
N ARG A 50 -7.27 -1.76 10.36
CA ARG A 50 -8.38 -1.52 11.28
C ARG A 50 -9.26 -0.38 10.81
N SER A 51 -10.53 -0.44 11.18
CA SER A 51 -11.48 0.65 10.96
C SER A 51 -11.05 1.87 11.75
N ARG A 52 -10.90 3.02 11.10
CA ARG A 52 -10.62 4.30 11.76
C ARG A 52 -11.78 4.73 12.65
N ARG A 53 -13.02 4.39 12.25
CA ARG A 53 -14.24 4.82 12.94
C ARG A 53 -14.55 3.98 14.18
N SER A 54 -14.46 2.65 14.07
CA SER A 54 -14.78 1.74 15.18
C SER A 54 -13.55 1.22 15.93
N GLY A 55 -12.35 1.35 15.35
CA GLY A 55 -11.12 0.78 15.89
C GLY A 55 -11.00 -0.73 15.66
N GLU A 56 -12.02 -1.37 15.10
CA GLU A 56 -12.08 -2.83 14.95
C GLU A 56 -11.04 -3.33 13.93
N PRO A 57 -10.41 -4.49 14.20
CA PRO A 57 -9.53 -5.13 13.23
C PRO A 57 -10.27 -5.45 11.93
N LEU A 58 -9.65 -5.09 10.80
CA LEU A 58 -10.12 -5.41 9.47
C LEU A 58 -9.20 -6.46 8.83
N PRO A 59 -9.74 -7.36 7.99
CA PRO A 59 -8.90 -8.31 7.27
C PRO A 59 -8.00 -7.57 6.29
N LEU A 60 -6.76 -8.03 6.09
CA LEU A 60 -5.83 -7.43 5.11
C LEU A 60 -6.36 -7.46 3.67
N THR A 61 -7.40 -8.24 3.41
CA THR A 61 -8.08 -8.27 2.11
C THR A 61 -8.72 -6.94 1.73
N VAL A 62 -8.98 -6.04 2.70
CA VAL A 62 -9.43 -4.66 2.41
C VAL A 62 -8.38 -3.82 1.69
N ILE A 63 -7.10 -4.21 1.78
CA ILE A 63 -6.01 -3.60 1.03
C ILE A 63 -6.01 -4.24 -0.36
N PRO A 64 -6.17 -3.47 -1.45
CA PRO A 64 -6.16 -4.06 -2.79
C PRO A 64 -4.82 -4.75 -3.09
N PRO A 65 -4.81 -5.89 -3.81
CA PRO A 65 -3.60 -6.72 -3.97
C PRO A 65 -2.36 -5.94 -4.44
N ARG A 66 -2.52 -5.01 -5.38
CA ARG A 66 -1.42 -4.19 -5.90
C ARG A 66 -0.75 -3.32 -4.84
N TYR A 67 -1.44 -2.99 -3.75
CA TYR A 67 -0.91 -2.15 -2.66
C TYR A 67 -0.40 -2.96 -1.45
N ARG A 68 -0.36 -4.30 -1.49
CA ARG A 68 0.05 -5.09 -0.31
C ARG A 68 1.55 -5.15 -0.09
N ASN A 69 2.35 -4.97 -1.14
CA ASN A 69 3.82 -5.13 -1.13
C ASN A 69 4.32 -6.41 -0.44
N ASP A 70 3.51 -7.47 -0.48
CA ASP A 70 3.90 -8.81 -0.08
C ASP A 70 4.62 -9.54 -1.22
N GLU A 71 5.08 -10.77 -0.98
CA GLU A 71 5.79 -11.54 -2.00
C GLU A 71 4.93 -11.81 -3.23
N GLN A 72 3.64 -12.10 -3.03
CA GLN A 72 2.71 -12.41 -4.11
C GLN A 72 2.45 -11.19 -5.00
N SER A 73 2.12 -10.04 -4.42
CA SER A 73 1.89 -8.80 -5.15
C SER A 73 3.14 -8.32 -5.88
N ARG A 74 4.32 -8.39 -5.25
CA ARG A 74 5.60 -8.06 -5.92
C ARG A 74 5.92 -9.02 -7.08
N ALA A 75 5.65 -10.32 -6.92
CA ALA A 75 5.82 -11.29 -8.00
C ALA A 75 4.86 -10.99 -9.16
N ALA A 76 3.59 -10.69 -8.87
CA ALA A 76 2.59 -10.33 -9.88
C ALA A 76 2.95 -9.03 -10.62
N VAL A 77 3.53 -8.04 -9.94
CA VAL A 77 4.07 -6.82 -10.56
C VAL A 77 5.24 -7.16 -11.49
N ARG A 78 6.22 -7.96 -11.03
CA ARG A 78 7.37 -8.37 -11.87
C ARG A 78 6.95 -9.19 -13.10
N GLN A 79 5.87 -9.95 -12.99
CA GLN A 79 5.31 -10.75 -14.07
C GLN A 79 4.39 -9.93 -15.01
N GLY A 80 4.15 -8.65 -14.72
CA GLY A 80 3.25 -7.79 -15.50
C GLY A 80 1.76 -8.10 -15.33
N ILE A 81 1.39 -8.93 -14.35
CA ILE A 81 -0.01 -9.26 -14.02
C ILE A 81 -0.68 -8.08 -13.31
N LEU A 82 0.07 -7.40 -12.43
CA LEU A 82 -0.36 -6.17 -11.77
C LEU A 82 0.51 -5.02 -12.26
N VAL A 83 -0.12 -3.85 -12.46
CA VAL A 83 0.61 -2.60 -12.64
C VAL A 83 1.21 -2.20 -11.30
N ASP A 84 2.51 -1.88 -11.27
CA ASP A 84 3.15 -1.30 -10.09
C ASP A 84 2.47 0.05 -9.78
N PRO A 85 1.74 0.16 -8.65
CA PRO A 85 1.04 1.40 -8.35
C PRO A 85 1.96 2.55 -7.96
N TRP A 86 3.25 2.28 -7.76
CA TRP A 86 4.25 3.26 -7.30
C TRP A 86 5.42 3.40 -8.26
N ALA A 87 5.35 2.79 -9.44
CA ALA A 87 6.30 3.05 -10.52
C ALA A 87 6.24 4.53 -10.90
N GLY A 88 7.34 5.25 -10.68
CA GLY A 88 7.44 6.67 -10.98
C GLY A 88 7.11 7.60 -9.82
N SER A 89 6.76 7.09 -8.63
CA SER A 89 6.88 7.91 -7.42
C SER A 89 8.37 8.22 -7.25
N PRO A 90 8.81 9.49 -7.39
CA PRO A 90 10.19 9.83 -7.11
C PRO A 90 10.44 9.34 -5.70
N GLY A 91 11.38 8.42 -5.54
CA GLY A 91 11.97 8.22 -4.24
C GLY A 91 12.42 9.59 -3.73
N LEU A 92 12.59 9.72 -2.43
CA LEU A 92 13.50 10.71 -1.86
C LEU A 92 14.95 10.40 -2.31
N ASP A 93 15.16 10.34 -3.62
CA ASP A 93 16.36 10.20 -4.43
C ASP A 93 16.09 11.09 -5.66
N ASP A 94 15.78 12.36 -5.40
CA ASP A 94 16.28 13.41 -6.28
C ASP A 94 17.79 13.46 -5.96
N PRO A 95 18.70 12.94 -6.81
CA PRO A 95 20.07 13.42 -6.76
C PRO A 95 19.95 14.90 -7.09
N ALA A 96 20.37 15.76 -6.16
CA ALA A 96 20.47 17.21 -6.37
C ALA A 96 20.81 17.54 -7.83
N VAL A 97 19.78 17.84 -8.61
CA VAL A 97 19.91 18.45 -9.93
C VAL A 97 19.89 19.95 -9.71
N ASP A 98 21.01 20.42 -9.16
CA ASP A 98 21.46 21.80 -9.23
C ASP A 98 22.97 21.66 -9.52
N GLY A 99 23.47 21.81 -10.74
CA GLY A 99 23.06 22.79 -11.73
C GLY A 99 23.75 24.14 -11.49
N GLY A 100 25.07 24.13 -11.22
CA GLY A 100 25.92 25.32 -11.17
C GLY A 100 27.32 25.04 -11.67
#